data_AF-A0A840QH75-F1
#
_entry.id   AF-A0A840QH75-F1
#
_cell.length_a   1.000
_cell.length_b   1.000
_cell.length_c   1.000
_cell.angle_alpha   90.00
_cell.angle_beta   90.00
_cell.angle_gamma   90.00
#
_symmetry.space_group_name_H-M   'P 1'
#
loop_
_entity.id
_entity.type
_entity.pdbx_description
1 polymer ?
#
loop_
_entity_poly.entity_id
_entity_poly.type
_entity_poly.pdbx_seq_one_letter_code
_entity_poly.pdbx_strand_id
1 'polypeptide(L)'
;MSTTQPAPTARRKDPARRERIARAAITVVAERGVEKLTHRAVAAAAGVPLGSTTYYFATLDDLLASALRQAAADDVEHLREWADSLERNDDLAAALTDLVLHYLGPARPQTIVEHQLYIAALHKPALRHVSQEWDTALAQLFASYTDPAIGRALSVLFCGLLLQGIVRESVPSRDEIETIFGRVLGSHAKT
;
A
#
# COMPACT_ATOMS: atom_id res chain seq x y z
N MET A 1 -30.46 0.44 51.85
CA MET A 1 -29.71 1.43 51.04
C MET A 1 -29.30 0.73 49.76
N SER A 2 -30.04 0.94 48.68
CA SER A 2 -29.81 0.27 47.40
C SER A 2 -28.72 1.01 46.63
N THR A 3 -27.59 0.34 46.39
CA THR A 3 -26.51 0.83 45.54
C THR A 3 -26.92 0.63 44.08
N THR A 4 -27.33 1.71 43.41
CA THR A 4 -27.51 1.74 41.96
C THR A 4 -26.15 1.62 41.29
N GLN A 5 -25.91 0.49 40.63
CA GLN A 5 -24.74 0.25 39.79
C GLN A 5 -24.86 1.11 38.51
N PRO A 6 -23.84 1.89 38.13
CA PRO A 6 -23.93 2.72 36.93
C PRO A 6 -23.92 1.85 35.68
N ALA A 7 -24.81 2.16 34.74
CA ALA A 7 -24.94 1.49 33.45
C ALA A 7 -23.62 1.55 32.63
N PRO A 8 -23.31 0.52 31.82
CA PRO A 8 -22.07 0.50 31.06
C PRO A 8 -22.08 1.64 30.04
N THR A 9 -21.11 2.54 30.17
CA THR A 9 -20.84 3.62 29.21
C THR A 9 -20.72 3.04 27.81
N ALA A 10 -21.44 3.62 26.85
CA ALA A 10 -21.33 3.29 25.45
C ALA A 10 -19.84 3.34 25.05
N ARG A 11 -19.23 2.16 24.84
CA ARG A 11 -17.81 2.04 24.54
C ARG A 11 -17.53 2.80 23.24
N ARG A 12 -16.85 3.93 23.35
CA ARG A 12 -16.24 4.67 22.24
C ARG A 12 -15.52 3.66 21.34
N LYS A 13 -15.76 3.72 20.01
CA LYS A 13 -15.12 2.84 19.02
C LYS A 13 -13.62 2.72 19.33
N ASP A 14 -13.17 1.52 19.69
CA ASP A 14 -11.79 1.21 20.03
C ASP A 14 -10.92 1.27 18.76
N PRO A 15 -10.01 2.25 18.62
CA PRO A 15 -9.19 2.41 17.41
C PRO A 15 -8.32 1.18 17.15
N ALA A 16 -7.75 0.57 18.18
CA ALA A 16 -6.92 -0.62 18.04
C ALA A 16 -7.73 -1.81 17.52
N ARG A 17 -9.02 -1.91 17.87
CA ARG A 17 -9.91 -2.93 17.30
C ARG A 17 -10.24 -2.65 15.84
N ARG A 18 -10.51 -1.40 15.47
CA ARG A 18 -10.71 -1.01 14.06
C ARG A 18 -9.50 -1.38 13.22
N GLU A 19 -8.30 -1.10 13.73
CA GLU A 19 -7.04 -1.39 13.04
C GLU A 19 -6.79 -2.88 12.87
N ARG A 20 -7.00 -3.70 13.91
CA ARG A 20 -6.88 -5.16 13.81
C ARG A 20 -7.82 -5.76 12.77
N ILE A 21 -9.05 -5.27 12.68
CA ILE A 21 -10.02 -5.74 11.68
C ILE A 21 -9.55 -5.36 10.26
N ALA A 22 -8.99 -4.16 10.07
CA ALA A 22 -8.42 -3.76 8.78
C ALA A 22 -7.17 -4.58 8.41
N ARG A 23 -6.25 -4.84 9.35
CA ARG A 23 -5.10 -5.74 9.16
C ARG A 23 -5.55 -7.15 8.77
N ALA A 24 -6.59 -7.69 9.41
CA ALA A 24 -7.15 -8.98 9.04
C ALA A 24 -7.76 -8.99 7.63
N ALA A 25 -8.28 -7.86 7.15
CA ALA A 25 -8.72 -7.74 5.77
C ALA A 25 -7.54 -7.85 4.79
N ILE A 26 -6.40 -7.20 5.08
CA ILE A 26 -5.15 -7.35 4.30
C ILE A 26 -4.74 -8.82 4.24
N THR A 27 -4.79 -9.53 5.38
CA THR A 27 -4.49 -10.98 5.45
C THR A 27 -5.43 -11.81 4.57
N VAL A 28 -6.74 -11.53 4.60
CA VAL A 28 -7.70 -12.25 3.76
C VAL A 28 -7.45 -11.99 2.26
N VAL A 29 -7.10 -10.76 1.88
CA VAL A 29 -6.74 -10.45 0.49
C VAL A 29 -5.47 -11.18 0.07
N ALA A 30 -4.46 -11.26 0.94
CA ALA A 30 -3.23 -12.01 0.70
C ALA A 30 -3.48 -13.49 0.44
N GLU A 31 -4.37 -14.10 1.21
CA GLU A 31 -4.65 -15.54 1.11
C GLU A 31 -5.63 -15.90 -0.01
N ARG A 32 -6.60 -15.03 -0.30
CA ARG A 32 -7.81 -15.41 -1.05
C ARG A 32 -8.18 -14.48 -2.19
N GLY A 33 -7.48 -13.36 -2.34
CA GLY A 33 -7.81 -12.32 -3.30
C GLY A 33 -8.89 -11.34 -2.81
N VAL A 34 -8.87 -10.14 -3.37
CA VAL A 34 -9.79 -9.04 -3.01
C VAL A 34 -11.25 -9.37 -3.29
N GLU A 35 -11.52 -10.18 -4.32
CA GLU A 35 -12.85 -10.63 -4.72
C GLU A 35 -13.52 -11.57 -3.72
N LYS A 36 -12.74 -12.21 -2.84
CA LYS A 36 -13.26 -13.10 -1.78
C LYS A 36 -13.42 -12.41 -0.44
N LEU A 37 -13.09 -11.11 -0.35
CA LEU A 37 -13.21 -10.35 0.88
C LEU A 37 -14.68 -10.18 1.28
N THR A 38 -15.02 -10.58 2.50
CA THR A 38 -16.35 -10.37 3.10
C THR A 38 -16.19 -10.06 4.58
N HIS A 39 -17.17 -9.37 5.18
CA HIS A 39 -17.21 -9.15 6.63
C HIS A 39 -17.04 -10.44 7.43
N ARG A 40 -17.62 -11.55 6.97
CA ARG A 40 -17.51 -12.86 7.62
C ARG A 40 -16.10 -13.44 7.52
N ALA A 41 -15.46 -13.37 6.35
CA ALA A 41 -14.08 -13.83 6.19
C ALA A 41 -13.12 -13.02 7.09
N VAL A 42 -13.29 -11.69 7.14
CA VAL A 42 -12.47 -10.82 7.97
C VAL A 42 -12.73 -11.04 9.46
N ALA A 43 -13.99 -11.24 9.87
CA ALA A 43 -14.33 -11.56 11.26
C ALA A 43 -13.63 -12.84 11.73
N ALA A 44 -13.64 -13.88 10.89
CA ALA A 44 -12.95 -15.13 11.16
C ALA A 44 -11.43 -14.93 11.27
N ALA A 45 -10.82 -14.23 10.31
CA ALA A 45 -9.37 -13.95 10.31
C ALA A 45 -8.94 -13.08 11.51
N ALA A 46 -9.77 -12.12 11.93
CA ALA A 46 -9.49 -11.25 13.07
C ALA A 46 -9.80 -11.91 14.44
N GLY A 47 -10.43 -13.09 14.46
CA GLY A 47 -10.89 -13.73 15.69
C GLY A 47 -11.96 -12.90 16.44
N VAL A 48 -12.84 -12.20 15.72
CA VAL A 48 -13.89 -11.35 16.30
C VAL A 48 -15.30 -11.79 15.87
N PRO A 49 -16.35 -11.50 16.66
CA PRO A 49 -17.72 -11.72 16.23
C PRO A 49 -18.04 -10.92 14.96
N LEU A 50 -18.85 -11.48 14.05
CA LEU A 50 -19.27 -10.82 12.80
C LEU A 50 -19.79 -9.39 13.04
N GLY A 51 -20.64 -9.21 14.07
CA GLY A 51 -21.17 -7.90 14.45
C GLY A 51 -20.12 -6.86 14.83
N SER A 52 -18.90 -7.27 15.19
CA SER A 52 -17.79 -6.33 15.41
C SER A 52 -17.38 -5.68 14.09
N THR A 53 -17.27 -6.45 13.01
CA THR A 53 -16.84 -5.90 11.72
C THR A 53 -17.84 -4.90 11.18
N THR A 54 -19.14 -5.19 11.26
CA THR A 54 -20.21 -4.28 10.81
C THR A 54 -20.41 -3.07 11.72
N TYR A 55 -20.05 -3.17 13.01
CA TYR A 55 -20.03 -2.03 13.92
C TYR A 55 -18.92 -1.00 13.59
N TYR A 56 -17.74 -1.48 13.18
CA TYR A 56 -16.61 -0.61 12.81
C TYR A 56 -16.66 -0.14 11.35
N PHE A 57 -17.16 -0.97 10.45
CA PHE A 57 -17.21 -0.73 9.01
C PHE A 57 -18.63 -1.04 8.53
N ALA A 58 -19.39 0.02 8.19
CA ALA A 58 -20.79 -0.13 7.78
C ALA A 58 -20.89 -0.85 6.43
N THR A 59 -19.91 -0.63 5.56
CA THR A 59 -19.82 -1.25 4.24
C THR A 59 -18.50 -1.99 4.06
N LEU A 60 -18.48 -2.91 3.09
CA LEU A 60 -17.24 -3.56 2.66
C LEU A 60 -16.25 -2.55 2.05
N ASP A 61 -16.77 -1.48 1.43
CA ASP A 61 -15.95 -0.41 0.85
C ASP A 61 -15.24 0.40 1.95
N ASP A 62 -15.89 0.65 3.10
CA ASP A 62 -15.23 1.29 4.25
C ASP A 62 -14.10 0.43 4.80
N LEU A 63 -14.29 -0.88 4.83
CA LEU A 63 -13.29 -1.84 5.27
C LEU A 63 -12.10 -1.88 4.30
N LEU A 64 -12.37 -1.98 2.99
CA LEU A 64 -11.36 -1.93 1.94
C LEU A 64 -10.58 -0.61 1.98
N ALA A 65 -11.26 0.52 2.15
CA ALA A 65 -10.61 1.83 2.26
C ALA A 65 -9.69 1.90 3.47
N SER A 66 -10.06 1.25 4.58
CA SER A 66 -9.20 1.20 5.75
C SER A 66 -8.03 0.23 5.60
N ALA A 67 -8.23 -0.90 4.91
CA ALA A 67 -7.17 -1.84 4.60
C ALA A 67 -6.15 -1.21 3.64
N LEU A 68 -6.61 -0.55 2.58
CA LEU A 68 -5.78 0.18 1.63
C LEU A 68 -4.98 1.29 2.33
N ARG A 69 -5.59 2.09 3.22
CA ARG A 69 -4.85 3.10 4.00
C ARG A 69 -3.75 2.52 4.88
N GLN A 70 -3.96 1.32 5.42
CA GLN A 70 -2.97 0.67 6.27
C GLN A 70 -1.84 0.06 5.46
N ALA A 71 -2.15 -0.66 4.39
CA ALA A 71 -1.14 -1.18 3.46
C ALA A 71 -0.30 -0.03 2.92
N ALA A 72 -0.98 1.05 2.49
CA ALA A 72 -0.32 2.28 2.12
C ALA A 72 0.62 2.79 3.24
N ALA A 73 0.10 3.05 4.43
CA ALA A 73 0.95 3.57 5.52
C ALA A 73 2.20 2.69 5.77
N ASP A 74 2.09 1.37 5.63
CA ASP A 74 3.21 0.45 5.76
C ASP A 74 4.24 0.65 4.61
N ASP A 75 3.84 0.68 3.32
CA ASP A 75 4.85 0.85 2.25
C ASP A 75 5.41 2.26 2.16
N VAL A 76 4.66 3.30 2.55
CA VAL A 76 5.23 4.66 2.67
C VAL A 76 6.30 4.69 3.75
N GLU A 77 6.13 3.97 4.84
CA GLU A 77 7.17 3.87 5.87
C GLU A 77 8.39 3.12 5.34
N HIS A 78 8.19 1.98 4.67
CA HIS A 78 9.29 1.24 4.05
C HIS A 78 10.05 2.09 3.00
N LEU A 79 9.33 2.86 2.20
CA LEU A 79 9.93 3.78 1.24
C LEU A 79 10.71 4.91 1.91
N ARG A 80 10.27 5.40 3.07
CA ARG A 80 11.04 6.37 3.86
C ARG A 80 12.30 5.74 4.44
N GLU A 81 12.20 4.53 4.99
CA GLU A 81 13.38 3.81 5.49
C GLU A 81 14.41 3.56 4.38
N TRP A 82 13.95 3.17 3.19
CA TRP A 82 14.80 3.08 2.01
C TRP A 82 15.43 4.43 1.66
N ALA A 83 14.63 5.50 1.60
CA ALA A 83 15.11 6.83 1.28
C ALA A 83 16.16 7.35 2.29
N ASP A 84 15.92 7.14 3.59
CA ASP A 84 16.83 7.50 4.67
C ASP A 84 18.14 6.69 4.64
N SER A 85 18.13 5.52 3.99
CA SER A 85 19.33 4.71 3.76
C SER A 85 20.20 5.20 2.60
N LEU A 86 19.68 6.06 1.72
CA LEU A 86 20.42 6.58 0.57
C LEU A 86 21.35 7.73 0.97
N GLU A 87 22.59 7.66 0.48
CA GLU A 87 23.52 8.78 0.53
C GLU A 87 23.31 9.73 -0.66
N ARG A 88 23.69 11.00 -0.49
CA ARG A 88 23.50 12.06 -1.50
C ARG A 88 24.17 11.75 -2.85
N ASN A 89 25.21 10.93 -2.87
CA ASN A 89 25.99 10.58 -4.06
C ASN A 89 25.67 9.19 -4.61
N ASP A 90 24.65 8.52 -4.08
CA ASP A 90 24.26 7.21 -4.56
C ASP A 90 23.73 7.28 -6.00
N ASP A 91 23.97 6.22 -6.76
CA ASP A 91 23.35 6.04 -8.05
C ASP A 91 21.86 5.73 -7.86
N LEU A 92 21.02 6.76 -8.02
CA LEU A 92 19.57 6.64 -7.86
C LEU A 92 18.94 5.63 -8.83
N ALA A 93 19.51 5.42 -10.03
CA ALA A 93 19.01 4.39 -10.95
C ALA A 93 19.26 2.99 -10.40
N ALA A 94 20.47 2.74 -9.88
CA ALA A 94 20.80 1.47 -9.22
C ALA A 94 19.94 1.26 -7.96
N ALA A 95 19.78 2.29 -7.12
CA ALA A 95 18.98 2.22 -5.90
C ALA A 95 17.49 1.91 -6.17
N LEU A 96 16.88 2.59 -7.15
CA LEU A 96 15.50 2.33 -7.57
C LEU A 96 15.35 0.94 -8.18
N THR A 97 16.37 0.46 -8.87
CA THR A 97 16.40 -0.89 -9.42
C THR A 97 16.37 -1.94 -8.32
N ASP A 98 17.23 -1.80 -7.32
CA ASP A 98 17.29 -2.72 -6.19
C ASP A 98 15.98 -2.68 -5.37
N LEU A 99 15.36 -1.50 -5.26
CA LEU A 99 14.03 -1.34 -4.67
C LEU A 99 12.97 -2.12 -5.45
N VAL A 100 12.89 -1.96 -6.77
CA VAL A 100 11.95 -2.75 -7.62
C VAL A 100 12.18 -4.25 -7.46
N LEU A 101 13.44 -4.70 -7.46
CA LEU A 101 13.77 -6.12 -7.26
C LEU A 101 13.36 -6.63 -5.88
N HIS A 102 13.42 -5.79 -4.85
CA HIS A 102 12.93 -6.14 -3.52
C HIS A 102 11.40 -6.38 -3.54
N TYR A 103 10.63 -5.45 -4.11
CA TYR A 103 9.17 -5.56 -4.24
C TYR A 103 8.74 -6.71 -5.17
N LEU A 104 9.54 -7.05 -6.18
CA LEU A 104 9.26 -8.18 -7.07
C LEU A 104 9.80 -9.52 -6.55
N GLY A 105 10.57 -9.52 -5.46
CA GLY A 105 11.18 -10.69 -4.85
C GLY A 105 10.69 -10.90 -3.41
N PRO A 106 11.52 -10.58 -2.38
CA PRO A 106 11.17 -10.79 -0.97
C PRO A 106 9.80 -10.23 -0.54
N ALA A 107 9.41 -9.05 -1.03
CA ALA A 107 8.13 -8.41 -0.69
C ALA A 107 7.00 -8.67 -1.70
N ARG A 108 7.21 -9.57 -2.67
CA ARG A 108 6.23 -9.86 -3.74
C ARG A 108 4.83 -10.20 -3.24
N PRO A 109 4.65 -11.01 -2.16
CA PRO A 109 3.30 -11.28 -1.64
C PRO A 109 2.56 -10.02 -1.19
N GLN A 110 3.25 -9.09 -0.52
CA GLN A 110 2.72 -7.82 -0.04
C GLN A 110 2.37 -6.90 -1.21
N THR A 111 3.30 -6.78 -2.18
CA THR A 111 3.10 -6.00 -3.41
C THR A 111 1.84 -6.42 -4.15
N ILE A 112 1.56 -7.73 -4.23
CA ILE A 112 0.34 -8.26 -4.86
C ILE A 112 -0.92 -7.79 -4.12
N VAL A 113 -0.90 -7.76 -2.78
CA VAL A 113 -2.04 -7.34 -1.97
C VAL A 113 -2.32 -5.86 -2.16
N GLU A 114 -1.28 -5.03 -2.06
CA GLU A 114 -1.37 -3.57 -2.29
C GLU A 114 -1.95 -3.27 -3.67
N HIS A 115 -1.44 -3.93 -4.72
CA HIS A 115 -1.91 -3.73 -6.09
C HIS A 115 -3.36 -4.20 -6.28
N GLN A 116 -3.78 -5.30 -5.65
CA GLN A 116 -5.17 -5.73 -5.67
C GLN A 116 -6.10 -4.70 -5.00
N LEU A 117 -5.68 -4.14 -3.86
CA LEU A 117 -6.44 -3.11 -3.14
C LEU A 117 -6.49 -1.79 -3.94
N TYR A 118 -5.39 -1.42 -4.60
CA TYR A 118 -5.31 -0.23 -5.45
C TYR A 118 -6.20 -0.37 -6.69
N ILE A 119 -6.10 -1.48 -7.43
CA ILE A 119 -6.90 -1.73 -8.65
C ILE A 119 -8.40 -1.82 -8.35
N ALA A 120 -8.78 -2.24 -7.13
CA ALA A 120 -10.19 -2.22 -6.72
C ALA A 120 -10.83 -0.82 -6.82
N ALA A 121 -10.04 0.26 -6.77
CA ALA A 121 -10.51 1.64 -6.96
C ALA A 121 -11.09 1.93 -8.36
N LEU A 122 -10.80 1.10 -9.37
CA LEU A 122 -11.41 1.19 -10.70
C LEU A 122 -12.94 1.04 -10.61
N HIS A 123 -13.40 0.12 -9.76
CA HIS A 123 -14.82 -0.20 -9.58
C HIS A 123 -15.40 0.34 -8.28
N LYS A 124 -14.57 0.81 -7.34
CA LYS A 124 -14.98 1.32 -6.03
C LYS A 124 -14.55 2.78 -5.84
N PRO A 125 -15.41 3.75 -6.19
CA PRO A 125 -15.07 5.18 -6.09
C PRO A 125 -14.58 5.63 -4.72
N ALA A 126 -15.04 4.99 -3.63
CA ALA A 126 -14.62 5.27 -2.26
C ALA A 126 -13.12 5.04 -2.00
N LEU A 127 -12.45 4.23 -2.82
CA LEU A 127 -11.01 3.95 -2.69
C LEU A 127 -10.13 4.97 -3.41
N ARG A 128 -10.68 5.71 -4.38
CA ARG A 128 -9.90 6.58 -5.28
C ARG A 128 -9.13 7.66 -4.54
N HIS A 129 -9.71 8.25 -3.50
CA HIS A 129 -9.03 9.25 -2.69
C HIS A 129 -7.75 8.70 -2.05
N VAL A 130 -7.85 7.52 -1.45
CA VAL A 130 -6.71 6.86 -0.80
C VAL A 130 -5.63 6.48 -1.82
N SER A 131 -6.04 5.98 -2.99
CA SER A 131 -5.12 5.72 -4.10
C SER A 131 -4.41 6.98 -4.60
N GLN A 132 -5.10 8.13 -4.65
CA GLN A 132 -4.49 9.40 -5.09
C GLN A 132 -3.53 9.99 -4.04
N GLU A 133 -3.86 9.85 -2.76
CA GLU A 133 -2.96 10.21 -1.65
C GLU A 133 -1.66 9.40 -1.73
N TRP A 134 -1.77 8.11 -2.04
CA TRP A 134 -0.63 7.21 -2.28
C TRP A 134 0.28 7.69 -3.41
N ASP A 135 -0.30 7.85 -4.60
CA ASP A 135 0.43 8.25 -5.80
C ASP A 135 1.15 9.59 -5.58
N THR A 136 0.51 10.50 -4.85
CA THR A 136 1.08 11.81 -4.49
C THR A 136 2.27 11.66 -3.55
N ALA A 137 2.16 10.83 -2.50
CA ALA A 137 3.23 10.61 -1.54
C ALA A 137 4.47 9.99 -2.21
N LEU A 138 4.29 8.99 -3.07
CA LEU A 138 5.38 8.35 -3.81
C LEU A 138 6.08 9.33 -4.77
N ALA A 139 5.31 10.13 -5.51
CA ALA A 139 5.88 11.14 -6.40
C ALA A 139 6.66 12.23 -5.64
N GLN A 140 6.17 12.66 -4.47
CA GLN A 140 6.85 13.62 -3.60
C GLN A 140 8.16 13.06 -3.04
N LEU A 141 8.18 11.78 -2.67
CA LEU A 141 9.40 11.12 -2.22
C LEU A 141 10.46 11.12 -3.30
N PHE A 142 10.15 10.67 -4.52
CA PHE A 142 11.14 10.65 -5.60
C PHE A 142 11.54 12.06 -6.05
N ALA A 143 10.65 13.04 -5.94
CA ALA A 143 10.96 14.43 -6.22
C ALA A 143 11.97 15.04 -5.22
N SER A 144 12.11 14.51 -3.99
CA SER A 144 13.08 15.03 -3.02
C SER A 144 14.53 14.75 -3.40
N TYR A 145 14.76 13.76 -4.26
CA TYR A 145 16.07 13.40 -4.83
C TYR A 145 16.28 13.94 -6.25
N THR A 146 15.24 14.53 -6.86
CA THR A 146 15.24 14.97 -8.25
C THR A 146 14.52 16.32 -8.39
N ASP A 147 13.52 16.41 -9.26
CA ASP A 147 12.61 17.54 -9.41
C ASP A 147 11.16 17.04 -9.49
N PRO A 148 10.14 17.92 -9.39
CA PRO A 148 8.74 17.49 -9.40
C PRO A 148 8.28 16.71 -10.64
N ALA A 149 8.85 17.02 -11.82
CA ALA A 149 8.49 16.34 -13.06
C ALA A 149 9.15 14.96 -13.14
N ILE A 150 10.45 14.86 -12.82
CA ILE A 150 11.16 13.59 -12.76
C ILE A 150 10.59 12.70 -11.65
N GLY A 151 10.35 13.22 -10.45
CA GLY A 151 9.76 12.45 -9.34
C GLY A 151 8.41 11.85 -9.70
N ARG A 152 7.57 12.60 -10.41
CA ARG A 152 6.30 12.07 -10.96
C ARG A 152 6.53 10.98 -12.01
N ALA A 153 7.47 11.18 -12.93
CA ALA A 153 7.80 10.19 -13.96
C ALA A 153 8.32 8.89 -13.35
N LEU A 154 9.21 8.98 -12.35
CA LEU A 154 9.73 7.85 -11.58
C LEU A 154 8.62 7.12 -10.83
N SER A 155 7.67 7.83 -10.23
CA SER A 155 6.53 7.22 -9.53
C SER A 155 5.66 6.39 -10.49
N VAL A 156 5.33 6.95 -11.66
CA VAL A 156 4.56 6.23 -12.68
C VAL A 156 5.33 5.03 -13.21
N LEU A 157 6.62 5.19 -13.49
CA LEU A 157 7.49 4.12 -13.95
C LEU A 157 7.59 2.99 -12.92
N PHE A 158 7.85 3.34 -11.66
CA PHE A 158 7.98 2.40 -10.55
C PHE A 158 6.70 1.57 -10.38
N CYS A 159 5.53 2.22 -10.26
CA CYS A 159 4.25 1.52 -10.19
C CYS A 159 3.99 0.65 -11.42
N GLY A 160 4.35 1.13 -12.62
CA GLY A 160 4.23 0.37 -13.86
C GLY A 160 5.09 -0.89 -13.88
N LEU A 161 6.34 -0.80 -13.43
CA LEU A 161 7.26 -1.93 -13.31
C LEU A 161 6.75 -2.95 -12.30
N LEU A 162 6.25 -2.51 -11.15
CA LEU A 162 5.68 -3.41 -10.15
C LEU A 162 4.45 -4.14 -10.69
N LEU A 163 3.49 -3.41 -11.26
CA LEU A 163 2.28 -4.00 -11.84
C LEU A 163 2.59 -5.02 -12.94
N GLN A 164 3.52 -4.70 -13.84
CA GLN A 164 3.91 -5.65 -14.90
C GLN A 164 4.70 -6.83 -14.32
N GLY A 165 5.58 -6.60 -13.34
CA GLY A 165 6.42 -7.61 -12.72
C GLY A 165 5.64 -8.65 -11.92
N ILE A 166 4.61 -8.24 -11.17
CA ILE A 166 3.78 -9.17 -10.40
C ILE A 166 2.91 -10.10 -11.27
N VAL A 167 2.62 -9.69 -12.52
CA VAL A 167 1.85 -10.50 -13.49
C VAL A 167 2.73 -11.46 -14.27
N ARG A 168 4.03 -11.14 -14.46
CA ARG A 168 4.96 -11.97 -15.22
C ARG A 168 5.39 -13.23 -14.47
N GLU A 169 5.70 -14.28 -15.24
CA GLU A 169 6.31 -15.52 -14.72
C GLU A 169 7.78 -15.29 -14.29
N SER A 170 8.50 -14.40 -14.97
CA SER A 170 9.88 -14.03 -14.67
C SER A 170 10.03 -12.53 -14.43
N VAL A 171 10.76 -12.17 -13.37
CA VAL A 171 11.13 -10.79 -13.05
C VAL A 171 12.09 -10.24 -14.13
N PRO A 172 11.92 -8.98 -14.59
CA PRO A 172 12.89 -8.34 -15.49
C PRO A 172 14.31 -8.36 -14.93
N SER A 173 15.32 -8.37 -15.79
CA SER A 173 16.71 -8.37 -15.31
C SER A 173 17.06 -7.04 -14.64
N ARG A 174 18.04 -7.07 -13.72
CA ARG A 174 18.56 -5.86 -13.08
C ARG A 174 18.98 -4.80 -14.11
N ASP A 175 19.75 -5.22 -15.12
CA ASP A 175 20.23 -4.35 -16.20
C ASP A 175 19.10 -3.71 -17.01
N GLU A 176 18.01 -4.45 -17.27
CA GLU A 176 16.83 -3.92 -17.96
C GLU A 176 16.17 -2.81 -17.15
N ILE A 177 15.92 -3.05 -15.86
CA ILE A 177 15.28 -2.09 -14.96
C ILE A 177 16.16 -0.84 -14.80
N GLU A 178 17.46 -1.03 -14.56
CA GLU A 178 18.42 0.05 -14.37
C GLU A 178 18.54 0.92 -15.64
N THR A 179 18.56 0.30 -16.82
CA THR A 179 18.56 1.01 -18.09
C THR A 179 17.33 1.91 -18.23
N ILE A 180 16.15 1.45 -17.81
CA ILE A 180 14.91 2.23 -17.91
C ILE A 180 14.95 3.43 -16.95
N PHE A 181 15.36 3.23 -15.69
CA PHE A 181 15.52 4.33 -14.73
C PHE A 181 16.59 5.33 -15.18
N GLY A 182 17.74 4.84 -15.66
CA GLY A 182 18.83 5.68 -16.17
C GLY A 182 18.42 6.55 -17.34
N ARG A 183 17.52 6.07 -18.23
CA ARG A 183 16.97 6.89 -19.32
C ARG A 183 16.08 8.02 -18.81
N VAL A 184 15.25 7.77 -17.79
CA VAL A 184 14.39 8.82 -17.21
C VAL A 184 15.25 9.86 -16.50
N LEU A 185 16.19 9.42 -15.66
CA LEU A 185 17.09 10.30 -14.90
C LEU A 185 18.07 11.09 -15.80
N GLY A 186 18.61 10.44 -16.84
CA GLY A 186 19.59 11.03 -17.75
C GLY A 186 18.98 11.93 -18.85
N SER A 187 17.66 11.92 -19.03
CA SER A 187 16.98 12.72 -20.05
C SER A 187 17.08 14.25 -19.83
N HIS A 188 17.55 14.68 -18.65
CA HIS A 188 17.81 16.08 -18.28
C HIS A 188 19.29 16.50 -18.36
N ALA A 189 20.23 15.65 -18.80
CA ALA A 189 21.62 16.06 -18.99
C ALA A 189 21.87 16.98 -20.22
N LYS A 190 20.80 17.47 -20.86
CA LYS A 190 20.86 18.53 -21.87
C LYS A 190 19.74 19.54 -21.66
N THR A 191 20.03 20.63 -20.97
CA THR A 191 20.01 22.02 -21.50
C THR A 191 20.45 22.96 -20.39
#